data_AF-A0A9P7FKQ2-F1
#
_entry.id   AF-A0A9P7FKQ2-F1
#
_cell.length_a   1.000
_cell.length_b   1.000
_cell.length_c   1.000
_cell.angle_alpha   90.00
_cell.angle_beta   90.00
_cell.angle_gamma   90.00
#
_symmetry.space_group_name_H-M   'P 1'
#
loop_
_entity.id
_entity.type
_entity.pdbx_description
1 polymer ?
#
loop_
_entity_poly.entity_id
_entity_poly.type
_entity_poly.pdbx_seq_one_letter_code
_entity_poly.pdbx_strand_id
1 'polypeptide(L)'
;MKDSSTRPSPLAIVAKLNRKPSSNLVLTAYWTPAGKLHIVANAAVDYAAPGSLDLYDRLLRTIPGFEHGILHIAPWIKITKIKIPDVPVWNHTTGAPYSIQDVTAALDHSTAFSDVHVTNRAAWAKAPATFRPTTLSAVSFSIEDPDGAVSNRLRHTALYLLGKKCRFEKWKPKPTPAKP
;
A
#
# COMPACT_ATOMS: atom_id res chain seq x y z
N MET A 1 11.67 11.08 -24.58
CA MET A 1 11.71 10.43 -23.25
C MET A 1 12.94 10.96 -22.53
N LYS A 2 12.80 11.74 -21.46
CA LYS A 2 13.96 12.18 -20.66
C LYS A 2 14.49 10.99 -19.88
N ASP A 3 15.78 10.76 -19.98
CA ASP A 3 16.51 9.65 -19.40
C ASP A 3 16.29 9.58 -17.87
N SER A 4 15.87 8.43 -17.36
CA SER A 4 15.64 8.19 -15.93
C SER A 4 16.94 8.11 -15.11
N SER A 5 18.10 8.17 -15.76
CA SER A 5 19.43 8.00 -15.19
C SER A 5 19.89 9.13 -14.25
N THR A 6 19.22 10.28 -14.24
CA THR A 6 19.64 11.47 -13.47
C THR A 6 18.85 11.71 -12.19
N ARG A 7 17.85 10.87 -11.87
CA ARG A 7 17.01 11.09 -10.69
C ARG A 7 17.70 10.61 -9.41
N PRO A 8 17.71 11.41 -8.34
CA PRO A 8 18.22 10.95 -7.04
C PRO A 8 17.38 9.78 -6.52
N SER A 9 18.07 8.82 -5.90
CA SER A 9 17.43 7.68 -5.24
C SER A 9 16.44 8.16 -4.18
N PRO A 10 15.21 7.61 -4.12
CA PRO A 10 14.25 8.01 -3.09
C PRO A 10 14.79 7.83 -1.66
N LEU A 11 15.63 6.82 -1.43
CA LEU A 11 16.28 6.60 -0.13
C LEU A 11 17.25 7.74 0.23
N ALA A 12 18.02 8.24 -0.74
CA ALA A 12 18.94 9.35 -0.54
C ALA A 12 18.18 10.66 -0.22
N ILE A 13 17.01 10.84 -0.83
CA ILE A 13 16.12 11.97 -0.55
C ILE A 13 15.61 11.90 0.90
N VAL A 14 15.06 10.76 1.32
CA VAL A 14 14.58 10.55 2.70
C VAL A 14 15.71 10.81 3.71
N ALA A 15 16.89 10.24 3.48
CA ALA A 15 18.04 10.43 4.34
C ALA A 15 18.43 11.91 4.47
N LYS A 16 18.41 12.67 3.36
CA LYS A 16 18.74 14.09 3.36
C LYS A 16 17.68 14.95 4.05
N LEU A 17 16.39 14.65 3.86
CA LEU A 17 15.31 15.37 4.51
C LEU A 17 15.31 15.14 6.03
N ASN A 18 15.64 13.93 6.48
CA ASN A 18 15.73 13.58 7.91
C ASN A 18 17.00 14.08 8.62
N ARG A 19 18.01 14.59 7.89
CA ARG A 19 19.23 15.14 8.50
C ARG A 19 19.01 16.43 9.28
N LYS A 20 17.94 17.17 8.97
CA LYS A 20 17.58 18.34 9.79
C LYS A 20 16.65 17.89 10.91
N PRO A 21 16.94 18.23 12.18
CA PRO A 21 16.06 17.96 13.31
C PRO A 21 14.86 18.91 13.25
N SER A 22 14.01 18.73 12.25
CA SER A 22 12.63 19.18 12.33
C SER A 22 11.83 18.05 12.97
N SER A 23 10.75 18.36 13.67
CA SER A 23 9.76 17.42 14.21
C SER A 23 9.13 16.49 13.15
N ASN A 24 9.60 16.55 11.91
CA ASN A 24 8.94 16.10 10.71
C ASN A 24 9.73 14.94 10.10
N LEU A 25 9.57 13.76 10.68
CA LEU A 25 10.21 12.54 10.18
C LEU A 25 9.61 12.16 8.82
N VAL A 26 10.39 12.28 7.75
CA VAL A 26 10.06 11.69 6.45
C VAL A 26 10.21 10.19 6.55
N LEU A 27 9.12 9.47 6.29
CA LEU A 27 9.04 8.02 6.40
C LEU A 27 9.52 7.35 5.11
N THR A 28 9.04 7.85 3.97
CA THR A 28 9.40 7.31 2.66
C THR A 28 9.23 8.36 1.56
N ALA A 29 9.85 8.10 0.41
CA ALA A 29 9.65 8.85 -0.81
C ALA A 29 9.67 7.88 -2.00
N TYR A 30 8.98 8.23 -3.09
CA TYR A 30 9.04 7.49 -4.34
C TYR A 30 8.70 8.37 -5.54
N TRP A 31 9.17 7.97 -6.72
CA TRP A 31 8.85 8.65 -7.98
C TRP A 31 7.60 8.04 -8.61
N THR A 32 6.66 8.88 -9.01
CA THR A 32 5.50 8.46 -9.80
C THR A 32 5.90 8.17 -11.26
N PRO A 33 5.07 7.42 -12.02
CA PRO A 33 5.27 7.24 -13.46
C PRO A 33 5.36 8.57 -14.23
N ALA A 34 4.67 9.60 -13.75
CA ALA A 34 4.71 10.96 -14.30
C ALA A 34 6.01 11.72 -13.98
N GLY A 35 6.97 11.11 -13.27
CA GLY A 35 8.24 11.72 -12.91
C GLY A 35 8.17 12.71 -11.75
N LYS A 36 7.08 12.69 -10.98
CA LYS A 36 6.89 13.55 -9.81
C LYS A 36 7.28 12.82 -8.53
N LEU A 37 7.91 13.50 -7.60
CA LEU A 37 8.29 12.92 -6.30
C LEU A 37 7.12 12.98 -5.33
N HIS A 38 6.78 11.84 -4.74
CA HIS A 38 5.86 11.72 -3.61
C HIS A 38 6.67 11.53 -2.34
N ILE A 39 6.34 12.30 -1.30
CA ILE A 39 6.98 12.22 0.01
C ILE A 39 5.91 11.91 1.05
N VAL A 40 6.19 10.94 1.90
CA VAL A 40 5.35 10.54 3.02
C VAL A 40 6.09 10.86 4.30
N ALA A 41 5.47 11.66 5.17
CA ALA A 41 6.06 12.08 6.42
C ALA A 41 5.09 11.86 7.60
N ASN A 42 5.63 11.84 8.81
CA ASN A 42 4.87 11.57 10.03
C ASN A 42 3.84 12.70 10.30
N ALA A 43 2.69 12.39 10.92
CA ALA A 43 1.56 13.31 11.07
C ALA A 43 1.73 14.38 12.17
N ALA A 44 2.85 14.35 12.91
CA ALA A 44 3.17 15.40 13.89
C ALA A 44 3.45 16.76 13.23
N VAL A 45 3.57 16.80 11.90
CA VAL A 45 3.60 18.05 11.15
C VAL A 45 2.18 18.55 11.02
N ASP A 46 1.92 19.73 11.56
CA ASP A 46 0.77 20.52 11.17
C ASP A 46 1.01 21.00 9.73
N TYR A 47 0.70 20.15 8.74
CA TYR A 47 0.92 20.44 7.31
C TYR A 47 0.05 21.60 6.81
N ALA A 48 -0.97 21.99 7.59
CA ALA A 48 -1.77 23.18 7.35
C ALA A 48 -1.08 24.47 7.83
N ALA A 49 0.01 24.36 8.61
CA ALA A 49 0.80 25.53 8.99
C ALA A 49 1.49 26.12 7.74
N PRO A 50 1.23 27.40 7.40
CA PRO A 50 1.90 28.06 6.28
C PRO A 50 3.43 27.95 6.40
N GLY A 51 4.10 27.51 5.34
CA GLY A 51 5.57 27.46 5.26
C GLY A 51 6.22 26.09 5.45
N SER A 52 5.48 25.05 5.86
CA SER A 52 6.04 23.68 5.96
C SER A 52 6.41 23.10 4.60
N LEU A 53 5.57 23.32 3.57
CA LEU A 53 5.87 22.94 2.18
C LEU A 53 7.10 23.67 1.63
N ASP A 54 7.25 24.96 1.93
CA ASP A 54 8.40 25.78 1.49
C ASP A 54 9.72 25.30 2.06
N LEU A 55 9.71 24.71 3.26
CA LEU A 55 10.91 24.11 3.85
C LEU A 55 11.35 22.88 3.05
N TYR A 56 10.40 21.99 2.72
CA TYR A 56 10.71 20.81 1.92
C TYR A 56 11.12 21.16 0.49
N ASP A 57 10.44 22.11 -0.16
CA ASP A 57 10.79 22.54 -1.52
C ASP A 57 12.21 23.13 -1.54
N ARG A 58 12.55 23.99 -0.57
CA ARG A 58 13.91 24.52 -0.41
C ARG A 58 14.95 23.43 -0.19
N LEU A 59 14.66 22.42 0.63
CA LEU A 59 15.59 21.31 0.88
C LEU A 59 15.79 20.45 -0.37
N LEU A 60 14.73 20.16 -1.11
CA LEU A 60 14.82 19.34 -2.31
C LEU A 60 15.55 20.04 -3.46
N ARG A 61 15.42 21.36 -3.59
CA ARG A 61 16.22 22.17 -4.55
C ARG A 61 17.73 22.06 -4.32
N THR A 62 18.17 21.69 -3.11
CA THR A 62 19.60 21.43 -2.86
C THR A 62 20.07 20.06 -3.35
N ILE A 63 19.17 19.21 -3.89
CA ILE A 63 19.50 17.90 -4.43
C ILE A 63 19.80 18.05 -5.92
N PRO A 64 21.04 17.77 -6.37
CA PRO A 64 21.37 17.81 -7.79
C PRO A 64 20.41 16.96 -8.62
N GLY A 65 19.90 17.51 -9.74
CA GLY A 65 18.94 16.82 -10.63
C GLY A 65 17.47 16.95 -10.23
N PHE A 66 17.14 17.64 -9.12
CA PHE A 66 15.76 17.89 -8.72
C PHE A 66 15.23 19.19 -9.36
N GLU A 67 14.70 19.09 -10.58
CA GLU A 67 14.12 20.24 -11.32
C GLU A 67 12.62 20.45 -11.08
N HIS A 68 11.92 19.50 -10.47
CA HIS A 68 10.45 19.45 -10.46
C HIS A 68 9.90 19.60 -9.04
N GLY A 69 8.89 20.45 -8.86
CA GLY A 69 8.29 20.72 -7.55
C GLY A 69 7.67 19.49 -6.86
N ILE A 70 7.56 19.57 -5.55
CA ILE A 70 6.82 18.59 -4.72
C ILE A 70 5.37 18.55 -5.21
N LEU A 71 4.91 17.40 -5.71
CA LEU A 71 3.51 17.28 -6.13
C LEU A 71 2.59 17.26 -4.92
N HIS A 72 3.00 16.56 -3.86
CA HIS A 72 2.16 16.30 -2.70
C HIS A 72 3.02 15.80 -1.53
N ILE A 73 2.85 16.40 -0.35
CA ILE A 73 3.27 15.81 0.92
C ILE A 73 2.00 15.28 1.56
N ALA A 74 1.82 13.96 1.53
CA ALA A 74 0.64 13.36 2.14
C ALA A 74 0.85 13.28 3.67
N PRO A 75 0.00 13.91 4.51
CA PRO A 75 -0.06 13.54 5.91
C PRO A 75 -0.39 12.05 6.00
N TRP A 76 0.22 11.33 6.97
CA TRP A 76 0.09 9.89 7.24
C TRP A 76 -0.71 9.12 6.17
N ILE A 77 -0.01 8.41 5.28
CA ILE A 77 -0.69 7.42 4.46
C ILE A 77 -1.24 6.38 5.42
N LYS A 78 -2.52 6.49 5.71
CA LYS A 78 -3.23 5.51 6.52
C LYS A 78 -3.23 4.22 5.73
N ILE A 79 -2.50 3.24 6.26
CA ILE A 79 -2.46 1.91 5.68
C ILE A 79 -3.64 1.13 6.23
N THR A 80 -4.59 0.81 5.36
CA THR A 80 -5.72 -0.05 5.74
C THR A 80 -5.39 -1.49 5.40
N LYS A 81 -5.42 -2.38 6.40
CA LYS A 81 -5.35 -3.82 6.17
C LYS A 81 -6.72 -4.36 5.77
N ILE A 82 -6.77 -5.04 4.64
CA ILE A 82 -7.97 -5.65 4.07
C ILE A 82 -7.87 -7.17 4.20
N LYS A 83 -9.02 -7.80 4.41
CA LYS A 83 -9.19 -9.25 4.41
C LYS A 83 -10.15 -9.64 3.29
N ILE A 84 -9.89 -10.75 2.64
CA ILE A 84 -10.82 -11.43 1.74
C ILE A 84 -11.07 -12.81 2.35
N PRO A 85 -12.23 -13.06 2.98
CA PRO A 85 -12.59 -14.40 3.43
C PRO A 85 -12.98 -15.29 2.24
N ASP A 86 -13.14 -16.57 2.55
CA ASP A 86 -13.78 -17.57 1.68
C ASP A 86 -13.10 -17.80 0.32
N VAL A 87 -11.80 -17.54 0.26
CA VAL A 87 -10.96 -17.72 -0.93
C VAL A 87 -10.67 -19.21 -1.13
N PRO A 88 -10.91 -19.77 -2.33
CA PRO A 88 -10.56 -21.17 -2.64
C PRO A 88 -9.07 -21.42 -2.43
N VAL A 89 -8.73 -22.53 -1.76
CA VAL A 89 -7.33 -22.93 -1.55
C VAL A 89 -6.84 -23.96 -2.56
N TRP A 90 -7.73 -24.59 -3.32
CA TRP A 90 -7.41 -25.65 -4.25
C TRP A 90 -7.99 -25.38 -5.64
N ASN A 91 -7.20 -25.70 -6.65
CA ASN A 91 -7.63 -25.69 -8.04
C ASN A 91 -8.24 -27.06 -8.37
N HIS A 92 -9.55 -27.10 -8.64
CA HIS A 92 -10.24 -28.34 -8.97
C HIS A 92 -9.84 -28.94 -10.32
N THR A 93 -9.32 -28.12 -11.24
CA THR A 93 -8.88 -28.57 -12.57
C THR A 93 -7.54 -29.27 -12.51
N THR A 94 -6.60 -28.75 -11.71
CA THR A 94 -5.23 -29.30 -11.61
C THR A 94 -5.04 -30.23 -10.41
N GLY A 95 -5.95 -30.22 -9.44
CA GLY A 95 -5.83 -30.97 -8.19
C GLY A 95 -4.78 -30.43 -7.22
N ALA A 96 -4.20 -29.26 -7.48
CA ALA A 96 -3.13 -28.66 -6.68
C ALA A 96 -3.60 -27.44 -5.87
N PRO A 97 -3.03 -27.18 -4.67
CA PRO A 97 -3.31 -25.97 -3.92
C PRO A 97 -2.89 -24.71 -4.69
N TYR A 98 -3.68 -23.64 -4.61
CA TYR A 98 -3.28 -22.34 -5.15
C TYR A 98 -2.10 -21.77 -4.36
N SER A 99 -1.10 -21.27 -5.08
CA SER A 99 -0.01 -20.51 -4.49
C SER A 99 -0.46 -19.09 -4.14
N ILE A 100 0.33 -18.39 -3.34
CA ILE A 100 0.07 -16.95 -3.10
C ILE A 100 0.31 -16.11 -4.36
N GLN A 101 1.12 -16.60 -5.30
CA GLN A 101 1.38 -15.93 -6.58
C GLN A 101 0.14 -15.98 -7.46
N ASP A 102 -0.59 -17.10 -7.49
CA ASP A 102 -1.87 -17.23 -8.22
C ASP A 102 -2.91 -16.25 -7.69
N VAL A 103 -2.99 -16.10 -6.36
CA VAL A 103 -3.88 -15.13 -5.71
C VAL A 103 -3.47 -13.70 -6.08
N THR A 104 -2.17 -13.39 -6.04
CA THR A 104 -1.66 -12.05 -6.35
C THR A 104 -1.96 -11.70 -7.81
N ALA A 105 -1.69 -12.61 -8.75
CA ALA A 105 -2.03 -12.42 -10.16
C ALA A 105 -3.54 -12.21 -10.36
N ALA A 106 -4.39 -12.98 -9.68
CA ALA A 106 -5.84 -12.81 -9.75
C ALA A 106 -6.31 -11.45 -9.19
N LEU A 107 -5.63 -10.92 -8.15
CA LEU A 107 -5.88 -9.58 -7.62
C LEU A 107 -5.43 -8.50 -8.61
N ASP A 108 -4.25 -8.65 -9.22
CA ASP A 108 -3.70 -7.69 -10.18
C ASP A 108 -4.54 -7.61 -11.46
N HIS A 109 -5.20 -8.70 -11.86
CA HIS A 109 -6.13 -8.73 -12.99
C HIS A 109 -7.54 -8.24 -12.66
N SER A 110 -7.87 -8.00 -11.38
CA SER A 110 -9.18 -7.53 -10.99
C SER A 110 -9.33 -6.02 -11.21
N THR A 111 -10.37 -5.62 -11.93
CA THR A 111 -10.67 -4.19 -12.20
C THR A 111 -10.90 -3.39 -10.92
N ALA A 112 -11.30 -4.05 -9.82
CA ALA A 112 -11.47 -3.46 -8.50
C ALA A 112 -10.18 -2.83 -7.93
N PHE A 113 -9.01 -3.21 -8.47
CA PHE A 113 -7.69 -2.78 -8.01
C PHE A 113 -6.95 -1.83 -8.96
N SER A 114 -7.56 -1.45 -10.08
CA SER A 114 -6.91 -0.66 -11.13
C SER A 114 -6.28 0.66 -10.65
N ASP A 115 -6.84 1.26 -9.61
CA ASP A 115 -6.40 2.52 -8.99
C ASP A 115 -6.02 2.37 -7.51
N VAL A 116 -5.83 1.12 -7.04
CA VAL A 116 -5.53 0.83 -5.64
C VAL A 116 -4.03 0.60 -5.46
N HIS A 117 -3.39 1.43 -4.64
CA HIS A 117 -1.99 1.22 -4.30
C HIS A 117 -1.84 0.20 -3.16
N VAL A 118 -1.41 -1.00 -3.51
CA VAL A 118 -1.15 -2.10 -2.56
C VAL A 118 0.25 -1.93 -1.95
N THR A 119 0.31 -1.73 -0.63
CA THR A 119 1.58 -1.52 0.11
C THR A 119 2.20 -2.82 0.59
N ASN A 120 1.39 -3.75 1.09
CA ASN A 120 1.83 -5.10 1.44
C ASN A 120 1.10 -6.10 0.56
N ARG A 121 1.87 -6.97 -0.09
CA ARG A 121 1.36 -8.03 -0.96
C ARG A 121 0.46 -8.99 -0.21
N ALA A 122 -0.37 -9.70 -0.97
CA ALA A 122 -1.27 -10.71 -0.46
C ALA A 122 -0.50 -11.77 0.35
N ALA A 123 -1.08 -12.14 1.48
CA ALA A 123 -0.64 -13.24 2.32
C ALA A 123 -1.83 -14.07 2.76
N TRP A 124 -1.66 -15.40 2.77
CA TRP A 124 -2.63 -16.31 3.34
C TRP A 124 -2.71 -16.14 4.85
N ALA A 125 -3.91 -16.02 5.40
CA ALA A 125 -4.14 -16.04 6.85
C ALA A 125 -3.77 -17.39 7.45
N LYS A 126 -3.98 -18.47 6.69
CA LYS A 126 -3.49 -19.83 6.98
C LYS A 126 -3.06 -20.49 5.67
N ALA A 127 -1.88 -21.09 5.66
CA ALA A 127 -1.26 -21.63 4.45
C ALA A 127 -2.09 -22.77 3.82
N PRO A 128 -2.30 -22.77 2.49
CA PRO A 128 -3.08 -23.78 1.77
C PRO A 128 -2.68 -25.24 2.04
N ALA A 129 -1.39 -25.50 2.23
CA ALA A 129 -0.84 -26.84 2.48
C ALA A 129 -1.41 -27.55 3.73
N THR A 130 -2.07 -26.80 4.62
CA THR A 130 -2.65 -27.33 5.86
C THR A 130 -4.14 -27.69 5.75
N PHE A 131 -4.74 -27.55 4.56
CA PHE A 131 -6.17 -27.69 4.36
C PHE A 131 -6.54 -28.94 3.55
N ARG A 132 -7.85 -29.21 3.42
CA ARG A 132 -8.44 -30.23 2.51
C ARG A 132 -8.98 -29.59 1.22
N PRO A 133 -9.14 -30.32 0.09
CA PRO A 133 -9.56 -29.80 -1.22
C PRO A 133 -10.79 -28.90 -1.25
N THR A 134 -11.70 -29.08 -0.31
CA THR A 134 -12.95 -28.32 -0.21
C THR A 134 -12.87 -27.12 0.74
N THR A 135 -11.71 -26.86 1.33
CA THR A 135 -11.58 -25.83 2.36
C THR A 135 -11.42 -24.45 1.74
N LEU A 136 -11.85 -23.44 2.48
CA LEU A 136 -11.64 -22.05 2.15
C LEU A 136 -10.68 -21.43 3.17
N SER A 137 -9.88 -20.46 2.71
CA SER A 137 -9.02 -19.68 3.58
C SER A 137 -9.33 -18.20 3.41
N ALA A 138 -8.59 -17.37 4.14
CA ALA A 138 -8.64 -15.93 3.98
C ALA A 138 -7.30 -15.42 3.45
N VAL A 139 -7.36 -14.40 2.61
CA VAL A 139 -6.21 -13.65 2.14
C VAL A 139 -6.25 -12.28 2.81
N SER A 140 -5.09 -11.73 3.16
CA SER A 140 -4.98 -10.35 3.63
C SER A 140 -3.89 -9.60 2.89
N PHE A 141 -4.08 -8.30 2.72
CA PHE A 141 -3.12 -7.39 2.10
C PHE A 141 -3.32 -5.99 2.70
N SER A 142 -2.41 -5.07 2.40
CA SER A 142 -2.51 -3.69 2.87
C SER A 142 -2.55 -2.73 1.69
N ILE A 143 -3.33 -1.65 1.84
CA ILE A 143 -3.47 -0.60 0.83
C ILE A 143 -3.20 0.77 1.43
N GLU A 144 -2.80 1.71 0.59
CA GLU A 144 -2.87 3.14 0.91
C GLU A 144 -4.33 3.59 0.87
N ASP A 145 -4.83 4.14 1.97
CA ASP A 145 -6.24 4.49 2.13
C ASP A 145 -6.37 5.67 3.12
N PRO A 146 -5.88 6.86 2.74
CA PRO A 146 -5.72 8.01 3.64
C PRO A 146 -7.03 8.44 4.31
N ASP A 147 -8.13 8.45 3.56
CA ASP A 147 -9.46 8.88 4.00
C ASP A 147 -10.42 7.71 4.33
N GLY A 148 -10.05 6.47 4.01
CA GLY A 148 -10.94 5.32 4.16
C GLY A 148 -11.83 5.05 2.94
N ALA A 149 -11.79 5.90 1.90
CA ALA A 149 -12.68 5.81 0.75
C ALA A 149 -12.37 4.56 -0.09
N VAL A 150 -11.09 4.19 -0.23
CA VAL A 150 -10.68 3.03 -1.03
C VAL A 150 -11.18 1.74 -0.36
N SER A 151 -10.97 1.59 0.95
CA SER A 151 -11.47 0.42 1.67
C SER A 151 -12.99 0.38 1.78
N ASN A 152 -13.67 1.54 1.80
CA ASN A 152 -15.13 1.59 1.74
C ASN A 152 -15.64 1.12 0.38
N ARG A 153 -15.11 1.68 -0.72
CA ARG A 153 -15.46 1.28 -2.09
C ARG A 153 -15.24 -0.21 -2.31
N LEU A 154 -14.06 -0.73 -1.96
CA LEU A 154 -13.74 -2.15 -2.12
C LEU A 154 -14.78 -3.04 -1.43
N ARG A 155 -15.25 -2.70 -0.22
CA ARG A 155 -16.30 -3.48 0.48
C ARG A 155 -17.62 -3.59 -0.26
N HIS A 156 -17.92 -2.65 -1.15
CA HIS A 156 -19.14 -2.65 -1.98
C HIS A 156 -18.91 -3.18 -3.40
N THR A 157 -17.65 -3.43 -3.79
CA THR A 157 -17.30 -3.97 -5.10
C THR A 157 -17.35 -5.50 -5.08
N ALA A 158 -17.99 -6.08 -6.10
CA ALA A 158 -17.94 -7.52 -6.30
C ALA A 158 -16.53 -7.93 -6.74
N LEU A 159 -15.94 -8.90 -6.05
CA LEU A 159 -14.65 -9.47 -6.39
C LEU A 159 -14.85 -10.91 -6.85
N TYR A 160 -14.18 -11.29 -7.93
CA TYR A 160 -14.07 -12.69 -8.35
C TYR A 160 -12.62 -13.09 -8.26
N LEU A 161 -12.32 -14.05 -7.39
CA LEU A 161 -10.97 -14.61 -7.24
C LEU A 161 -11.04 -16.11 -7.48
N LEU A 162 -10.17 -16.60 -8.36
CA LEU A 162 -9.98 -18.02 -8.60
C LEU A 162 -11.31 -18.76 -8.90
N GLY A 163 -12.14 -18.13 -9.74
CA GLY A 163 -13.44 -18.66 -10.17
C GLY A 163 -14.59 -18.52 -9.15
N LYS A 164 -14.35 -17.94 -7.97
CA LYS A 164 -15.36 -17.75 -6.93
C LYS A 164 -15.62 -16.28 -6.64
N LYS A 165 -16.89 -15.93 -6.41
CA LYS A 165 -17.27 -14.62 -5.88
C LYS A 165 -16.82 -14.49 -4.44
N CYS A 166 -15.99 -13.49 -4.16
CA CYS A 166 -15.48 -13.13 -2.86
C CYS A 166 -15.96 -11.71 -2.48
N ARG A 167 -15.73 -11.33 -1.22
CA ARG A 167 -16.02 -9.99 -0.71
C ARG A 167 -14.82 -9.46 0.06
N PHE A 168 -14.73 -8.14 0.16
CA PHE A 168 -13.73 -7.51 1.02
C PHE A 168 -14.31 -7.30 2.43
N GLU A 169 -13.48 -7.53 3.44
CA GLU A 169 -13.79 -7.26 4.83
C GLU A 169 -12.69 -6.40 5.45
N LYS A 170 -13.08 -5.49 6.34
CA LYS A 170 -12.12 -4.74 7.15
C LYS A 170 -11.40 -5.71 8.08
N TRP A 171 -10.07 -5.63 8.15
CA TRP A 171 -9.32 -6.41 9.12
C TRP A 171 -9.71 -5.98 10.53
N LYS A 172 -10.25 -6.93 11.32
CA LYS A 172 -10.51 -6.72 12.74
C LYS A 172 -9.29 -7.20 13.53
N PRO A 173 -8.65 -6.36 14.36
CA PRO A 173 -7.59 -6.83 15.23
C PRO A 173 -8.13 -7.92 16.16
N LYS A 174 -7.27 -8.88 16.52
CA LYS A 174 -7.63 -9.90 17.51
C LYS A 174 -7.94 -9.17 18.82
N PRO A 175 -9.05 -9.50 19.52
CA PRO A 175 -9.32 -8.94 20.83
C PRO A 175 -8.12 -9.17 21.74
N THR A 176 -7.61 -8.11 22.38
CA THR A 176 -6.61 -8.25 23.42
C THR A 176 -7.27 -9.01 24.57
N PRO A 177 -6.70 -10.13 25.05
CA PRO A 177 -7.24 -10.79 26.24
C PRO A 177 -7.27 -9.77 27.37
N ALA A 178 -8.40 -9.71 28.10
CA ALA A 178 -8.50 -8.88 29.28
C ALA A 178 -7.33 -9.23 30.22
N LYS A 179 -6.59 -8.23 30.69
CA LYS A 179 -5.60 -8.44 31.74
C LYS A 179 -6.34 -9.05 32.95
N PRO A 180 -5.81 -10.11 33.57
CA PRO A 180 -6.39 -10.70 34.77
C PRO A 180 -6.47 -9.68 35.91
#